data_AF-A0A1H7Y6B7-F1
#
_entry.id   AF-A0A1H7Y6B7-F1
#
_cell.length_a   1.000
_cell.length_b   1.000
_cell.length_c   1.000
_cell.angle_alpha   90.00
_cell.angle_beta   90.00
_cell.angle_gamma   90.00
#
_symmetry.space_group_name_H-M   'P 1'
#
loop_
_entity.id
_entity.type
_entity.pdbx_description
1 polymer ?
#
loop_
_entity_poly.entity_id
_entity_poly.type
_entity_poly.pdbx_seq_one_letter_code
_entity_poly.pdbx_strand_id
1 'polypeptide(L)' 'MLTVLIISMIIIFVVLLLAVLTTSKAYKYEHKVDSLEDNPHLQEDEHNQKK' A
#
# COMPACT_ATOMS: atom_id res chain seq x y z
N MET A 1 16.43 -37.32 -7.03
CA MET A 1 15.11 -36.94 -7.59
C MET A 1 14.19 -36.38 -6.51
N LEU A 2 13.84 -37.15 -5.47
CA LEU A 2 13.01 -36.66 -4.36
C LEU A 2 13.62 -35.47 -3.59
N THR A 3 14.94 -35.44 -3.42
CA THR A 3 15.66 -34.31 -2.84
C THR A 3 15.47 -33.01 -3.63
N VAL A 4 15.54 -33.10 -4.96
CA VAL A 4 15.30 -31.96 -5.87
C VAL A 4 13.84 -31.49 -5.76
N LEU A 5 12.90 -32.43 -5.62
CA LEU A 5 11.47 -32.14 -5.44
C LEU A 5 11.22 -31.36 -4.14
N ILE A 6 11.84 -31.79 -3.03
CA ILE A 6 11.74 -31.10 -1.74
C ILE A 6 12.34 -29.69 -1.80
N ILE A 7 13.53 -29.55 -2.40
CA ILE A 7 14.21 -28.24 -2.54
C ILE A 7 13.36 -27.29 -3.39
N SER A 8 12.80 -27.78 -4.50
CA SER A 8 11.90 -26.99 -5.35
C SER A 8 10.68 -26.47 -4.58
N MET A 9 10.06 -27.35 -3.78
CA MET A 9 8.92 -26.97 -2.94
C MET A 9 9.28 -25.85 -1.95
N ILE A 10 10.44 -25.95 -1.29
CA ILE A 10 10.93 -24.95 -0.34
C ILE A 10 11.14 -23.60 -1.03
N ILE A 11 11.74 -23.59 -2.22
CA ILE A 11 11.99 -22.35 -2.97
C ILE A 11 10.66 -21.66 -3.32
N ILE A 12 9.64 -22.41 -3.74
CA ILE A 12 8.30 -21.87 -4.04
C ILE A 12 7.71 -21.19 -2.79
N PHE A 13 7.79 -21.83 -1.63
CA PHE A 13 7.29 -21.23 -0.38
C PHE A 13 8.04 -19.96 0.00
N VAL A 14 9.37 -19.94 -0.14
CA VAL A 14 10.18 -18.74 0.14
C VAL A 14 9.78 -17.60 -0.80
N VAL A 15 9.65 -17.87 -2.10
CA VAL A 15 9.24 -16.86 -3.09
C VAL A 15 7.82 -16.35 -2.79
N LEU A 16 6.87 -17.23 -2.46
CA LEU A 16 5.51 -16.82 -2.09
C LEU A 16 5.47 -15.93 -0.86
N LEU A 17 6.20 -16.29 0.20
CA LEU A 17 6.26 -15.47 1.42
C LEU A 17 6.86 -14.10 1.12
N LEU A 18 7.98 -14.03 0.38
CA LEU A 18 8.58 -12.77 -0.02
C LEU A 18 7.63 -11.91 -0.87
N ALA A 19 6.90 -12.53 -1.81
CA ALA A 19 5.94 -11.83 -2.66
C ALA A 19 4.79 -11.24 -1.86
N VAL A 20 4.18 -12.01 -0.94
CA VAL A 20 3.07 -11.53 -0.09
C VAL A 20 3.54 -10.43 0.85
N LEU A 21 4.70 -10.59 1.50
CA LEU A 21 5.24 -9.57 2.40
C LEU A 21 5.55 -8.25 1.66
N THR A 22 6.13 -8.35 0.47
CA THR A 22 6.48 -7.17 -0.35
C THR A 22 5.22 -6.47 -0.87
N THR A 23 4.27 -7.25 -1.39
CA THR A 23 3.00 -6.73 -1.90
C THR A 23 2.19 -6.11 -0.77
N SER A 24 2.13 -6.75 0.40
CA SER A 24 1.46 -6.21 1.59
C SER A 24 2.04 -4.87 2.01
N LYS A 25 3.38 -4.68 1.96
CA LYS A 25 4.00 -3.38 2.22
C LYS A 25 3.66 -2.33 1.18
N ALA A 26 3.54 -2.71 -0.09
CA ALA A 26 3.18 -1.79 -1.17
C ALA A 26 1.69 -1.36 -1.09
N TYR A 27 0.79 -2.27 -0.70
CA TYR A 27 -0.61 -1.91 -0.41
C TYR A 27 -0.74 -1.08 0.88
N LYS A 28 0.12 -1.33 1.88
CA LYS A 28 0.21 -0.52 3.11
C LYS A 28 0.96 0.79 2.89
N TYR A 29 1.59 0.99 1.73
CA TYR A 29 1.98 2.32 1.30
C TYR A 29 0.69 3.03 0.93
N GLU A 30 0.05 3.54 1.97
CA GLU A 30 -1.19 4.29 1.89
C GLU A 30 -0.99 5.30 0.77
N HIS A 31 -1.96 5.37 -0.16
CA HIS A 31 -2.11 6.61 -0.89
C HIS A 31 -2.23 7.66 0.21
N LYS A 32 -1.17 8.44 0.41
CA LYS A 32 -1.27 9.72 1.10
C LYS A 32 -2.26 10.51 0.25
N VAL A 33 -3.54 10.26 0.48
CA VAL A 33 -4.59 11.20 0.15
C VAL A 33 -4.16 12.40 0.95
N ASP A 34 -3.58 13.39 0.25
CA ASP A 34 -3.09 14.60 0.88
C ASP A 34 -4.17 15.10 1.83
N SER A 35 -3.78 15.30 3.10
CA SER A 35 -4.72 15.79 4.11
C SER A 35 -5.34 17.09 3.60
N LEU A 36 -6.67 17.12 3.53
CA LEU A 36 -7.44 18.29 3.07
C LEU A 36 -7.29 19.52 3.99
N GLU A 37 -6.59 19.37 5.13
CA GLU A 37 -6.32 20.45 6.09
C GLU A 37 -5.41 21.56 5.52
N ASP A 38 -4.60 21.27 4.50
CA ASP A 38 -3.68 22.25 3.89
C ASP A 38 -4.12 22.66 2.47
N ASN A 39 -5.43 22.60 2.20
CA ASN A 39 -5.98 23.03 0.92
C ASN A 39 -6.38 24.53 0.97
N PRO A 40 -5.61 25.44 0.34
CA PRO A 40 -5.89 26.87 0.35
C PRO A 40 -7.21 27.25 -0.34
N HIS A 41 -7.84 26.33 -1.08
CA HIS A 41 -9.15 26.55 -1.71
C HIS A 41 -10.35 26.27 -0.79
N LEU A 42 -10.20 25.62 0.38
CA LEU A 42 -11.32 25.39 1.31
C LEU A 42 -11.64 26.60 2.19
N GLN A 43 -10.73 27.57 2.34
CA GLN A 43 -10.93 28.74 3.20
C GLN A 43 -11.82 29.82 2.56
N GLU A 44 -12.05 29.79 1.24
CA GLU A 44 -12.85 30.80 0.54
C GLU A 44 -14.36 30.55 0.61
N ASP A 45 -14.80 29.32 0.87
CA ASP A 45 -16.23 28.97 0.80
C ASP A 45 -17.02 29.35 2.06
N GLU A 46 -16.39 29.39 3.25
CA GLU A 46 -17.09 29.77 4.49
C GLU A 46 -17.37 31.27 4.61
N HIS A 47 -16.64 32.13 3.87
CA HIS A 47 -16.83 33.59 3.93
C HIS A 47 -17.92 34.10 2.97
N ASN A 48 -18.37 33.29 2.00
CA ASN A 48 -19.41 33.67 1.02
C ASN A 48 -20.83 33.17 1.34
N GLN A 49 -21.02 32.35 2.38
CA GLN A 49 -22.34 31.85 2.78
C GLN A 49 -23.04 32.70 3.86
N LYS A 50 -22.43 33.83 4.30
CA LYS A 50 -22.99 34.77 5.28
C LYS A 50 -23.35 36.14 4.71
N LYS A 51 -23.67 36.26 3.42
CA LYS A 51 -24.15 37.50 2.82
C LYS A 51 -25.55 37.37 2.25
#